data_AF-A0A816MSD6-F1
#
_entry.id   AF-A0A816MSD6-F1
#
_cell.length_a   1.000
_cell.length_b   1.000
_cell.length_c   1.000
_cell.angle_alpha   90.00
_cell.angle_beta   90.00
_cell.angle_gamma   90.00
#
_symmetry.space_group_name_H-M   'P 1'
#
loop_
_entity.id
_entity.type
_entity.pdbx_description
1 polymer ?
#
loop_
_entity_poly.entity_id
_entity_poly.type
_entity_poly.pdbx_seq_one_letter_code
_entity_poly.pdbx_strand_id
1 'polypeptide(L)'
;MSDEHFKMGEVEADKENYAGAIECFNKVIQTQNEETKKDFVILHHKRRAECYYKLNNYVEALKDLNQAISKGFDVTESEKYFFMLNHCKLQSDLDNAIDNIERQGLLHSSWDCHRRAMLLKGIRYANIFIGKGIRERSQSADRNKGNRKH
;
A
#
# COMPACT_ATOMS: atom_id res chain seq x y z
N MET A 1 1.64 -1.84 -26.41
CA MET A 1 0.59 -1.11 -25.68
C MET A 1 0.64 -1.40 -24.17
N SER A 2 0.29 -2.61 -23.69
CA SER A 2 0.28 -2.94 -22.25
C SER A 2 1.66 -2.91 -21.58
N ASP A 3 2.69 -3.41 -22.26
CA ASP A 3 4.06 -3.48 -21.70
C ASP A 3 4.72 -2.08 -21.58
N GLU A 4 4.34 -1.14 -22.43
CA GLU A 4 4.89 0.22 -22.43
C GLU A 4 4.35 1.05 -21.25
N HIS A 5 3.06 0.92 -20.95
CA HIS A 5 2.46 1.55 -19.78
C HIS A 5 2.98 0.96 -18.47
N PHE A 6 3.35 -0.34 -18.48
CA PHE A 6 3.98 -0.96 -17.32
C PHE A 6 5.37 -0.39 -17.05
N LYS A 7 6.22 -0.30 -18.08
CA LYS A 7 7.56 0.32 -17.95
C LYS A 7 7.47 1.77 -17.53
N MET A 8 6.48 2.51 -18.06
CA MET A 8 6.23 3.88 -17.61
C MET A 8 5.84 3.93 -16.13
N GLY A 9 4.99 3.02 -15.68
CA GLY A 9 4.64 2.89 -14.26
C GLY A 9 5.85 2.58 -13.37
N GLU A 10 6.77 1.71 -13.81
CA GLU A 10 8.01 1.44 -13.09
C GLU A 10 8.93 2.67 -13.03
N VAL A 11 9.09 3.38 -14.16
CA VAL A 11 9.88 4.62 -14.19
C VAL A 11 9.28 5.70 -13.27
N GLU A 12 7.96 5.84 -13.25
CA GLU A 12 7.29 6.78 -12.33
C GLU A 12 7.42 6.33 -10.87
N ALA A 13 7.40 5.02 -10.58
CA ALA A 13 7.65 4.49 -9.24
C ALA A 13 9.10 4.74 -8.80
N ASP A 14 10.07 4.63 -9.70
CA ASP A 14 11.48 4.94 -9.46
C ASP A 14 11.72 6.43 -9.22
N LYS A 15 10.95 7.29 -9.90
CA LYS A 15 10.88 8.73 -9.62
C LYS A 15 10.11 9.06 -8.33
N GLU A 16 9.66 8.06 -7.59
CA GLU A 16 8.81 8.17 -6.39
C GLU A 16 7.46 8.85 -6.63
N ASN A 17 7.05 8.99 -7.90
CA ASN A 17 5.71 9.44 -8.27
C ASN A 17 4.74 8.26 -8.23
N TYR A 18 4.48 7.76 -7.02
CA TYR A 18 3.64 6.59 -6.80
C TYR A 18 2.20 6.79 -7.29
N ALA A 19 1.68 8.02 -7.25
CA ALA A 19 0.34 8.33 -7.75
C ALA A 19 0.26 8.16 -9.28
N GLY A 20 1.23 8.73 -10.02
CA GLY A 20 1.34 8.53 -11.46
C GLY A 20 1.58 7.06 -11.85
N ALA A 21 2.42 6.36 -11.08
CA ALA A 21 2.67 4.94 -11.28
C ALA A 21 1.39 4.09 -11.15
N ILE A 22 0.55 4.39 -10.16
CA ILE A 22 -0.74 3.70 -9.97
C ILE A 22 -1.67 3.93 -11.16
N GLU A 23 -1.76 5.15 -11.70
CA GLU A 23 -2.58 5.42 -12.88
C GLU A 23 -2.10 4.62 -14.10
N CYS A 24 -0.79 4.53 -14.30
CA CYS A 24 -0.20 3.69 -15.33
C CYS A 24 -0.56 2.21 -15.14
N PHE A 25 -0.43 1.67 -13.93
CA PHE A 25 -0.79 0.28 -13.64
C PHE A 25 -2.30 0.01 -13.76
N ASN A 26 -3.15 0.98 -13.43
CA ASN A 26 -4.60 0.86 -13.59
C ASN A 26 -4.99 0.71 -15.07
N LYS A 27 -4.38 1.52 -15.95
CA LYS A 27 -4.59 1.42 -17.41
C LYS A 27 -4.14 0.08 -17.96
N VAL A 28 -3.04 -0.47 -17.43
CA VAL A 28 -2.57 -1.81 -17.80
C VAL A 28 -3.60 -2.86 -17.42
N ILE A 29 -4.10 -2.87 -16.19
CA ILE A 29 -5.09 -3.86 -15.75
C ILE A 29 -6.41 -3.76 -16.53
N GLN A 30 -6.84 -2.55 -16.93
CA GLN A 30 -8.02 -2.35 -17.77
C GLN A 30 -7.85 -2.86 -19.21
N THR A 31 -6.62 -2.92 -19.70
CA THR A 31 -6.30 -3.38 -21.07
C THR A 31 -5.82 -4.84 -21.11
N GLN A 32 -5.82 -5.53 -19.96
CA GLN A 32 -5.52 -6.95 -19.90
C GLN A 32 -6.67 -7.76 -20.50
N ASN A 33 -6.33 -8.56 -21.51
CA ASN A 33 -7.22 -9.58 -22.07
C ASN A 33 -7.03 -10.92 -21.32
N GLU A 34 -7.96 -11.86 -21.48
CA GLU A 34 -7.90 -13.17 -20.82
C GLU A 34 -6.63 -13.99 -21.17
N GLU A 35 -5.99 -13.70 -22.31
CA GLU A 35 -4.72 -14.31 -22.74
C GLU A 35 -3.48 -13.78 -22.00
N THR A 36 -3.65 -12.77 -21.14
CA THR A 36 -2.53 -12.19 -20.40
C THR A 36 -1.92 -13.26 -19.49
N LYS A 37 -0.61 -13.48 -19.64
CA LYS A 37 0.15 -14.43 -18.81
C LYS A 37 -0.12 -14.16 -17.32
N LYS A 38 -0.46 -15.22 -16.58
CA LYS A 38 -0.75 -15.14 -15.13
C LYS A 38 0.36 -14.42 -14.36
N ASP A 39 1.62 -14.69 -14.72
CA ASP A 39 2.79 -14.06 -14.12
C ASP A 39 2.81 -12.54 -14.29
N PHE A 40 2.33 -12.06 -15.45
CA PHE A 40 2.26 -10.63 -15.75
C PHE A 40 1.19 -9.96 -14.87
N VAL A 41 0.01 -10.58 -14.75
CA VAL A 41 -1.07 -10.13 -13.85
C VAL A 41 -0.57 -10.05 -12.40
N ILE A 42 0.12 -11.09 -11.92
CA ILE A 42 0.73 -11.12 -10.58
C ILE A 42 1.71 -9.96 -10.40
N LEU A 43 2.60 -9.74 -11.38
CA LEU A 43 3.61 -8.68 -11.32
C LEU A 43 2.97 -7.29 -11.20
N HIS A 44 1.92 -6.99 -11.96
CA HIS A 44 1.23 -5.70 -11.88
C HIS A 44 0.60 -5.47 -10.52
N HIS A 45 -0.13 -6.44 -9.99
CA HIS A 45 -0.74 -6.31 -8.67
C HIS A 45 0.33 -6.11 -7.59
N LYS A 46 1.47 -6.81 -7.68
CA LYS A 46 2.60 -6.60 -6.76
C LYS A 46 3.17 -5.18 -6.83
N ARG A 47 3.45 -4.67 -8.03
CA ARG A 47 4.00 -3.32 -8.22
C ARG A 47 3.02 -2.22 -7.79
N ARG A 48 1.73 -2.40 -8.09
CA ARG A 48 0.68 -1.48 -7.65
C ARG A 48 0.50 -1.51 -6.13
N ALA A 49 0.53 -2.69 -5.51
CA ALA A 49 0.51 -2.84 -4.05
C ALA A 49 1.70 -2.13 -3.38
N GLU A 50 2.90 -2.23 -3.95
CA GLU A 50 4.07 -1.50 -3.46
C GLU A 50 3.84 0.01 -3.51
N CYS A 51 3.29 0.53 -4.61
CA CYS A 51 2.98 1.94 -4.74
C CYS A 51 1.92 2.40 -3.72
N TYR A 52 0.86 1.61 -3.52
CA TYR A 52 -0.16 1.90 -2.51
C TYR A 52 0.41 1.85 -1.09
N TYR A 53 1.24 0.85 -0.77
CA TYR A 53 1.92 0.74 0.52
C TYR A 53 2.80 1.96 0.79
N LYS A 54 3.55 2.39 -0.23
CA LYS A 54 4.38 3.58 -0.22
C LYS A 54 3.56 4.86 -0.01
N LEU A 55 2.33 4.93 -0.51
CA LEU A 55 1.40 6.04 -0.24
C LEU A 55 0.66 5.94 1.11
N ASN A 56 0.94 4.93 1.94
CA ASN A 56 0.20 4.61 3.16
C ASN A 56 -1.27 4.23 2.90
N ASN A 57 -1.60 3.82 1.68
CA ASN A 57 -2.92 3.30 1.34
C ASN A 57 -2.94 1.78 1.52
N TYR A 58 -2.96 1.35 2.79
CA TYR A 58 -2.79 -0.05 3.16
C TYR A 58 -3.95 -0.95 2.75
N VAL A 59 -5.17 -0.40 2.69
CA VAL A 59 -6.37 -1.15 2.29
C VAL A 59 -6.29 -1.55 0.82
N GLU A 60 -5.94 -0.62 -0.06
CA GLU A 60 -5.79 -0.93 -1.49
C GLU A 60 -4.54 -1.80 -1.74
N ALA A 61 -3.45 -1.58 -1.01
CA ALA A 61 -2.28 -2.46 -1.07
C ALA A 61 -2.62 -3.91 -0.67
N LEU A 62 -3.44 -4.09 0.38
CA LEU A 62 -3.90 -5.41 0.82
C LEU A 62 -4.76 -6.10 -0.25
N LYS A 63 -5.69 -5.36 -0.86
CA LYS A 63 -6.53 -5.89 -1.95
C LYS A 63 -5.67 -6.39 -3.11
N ASP A 64 -4.69 -5.60 -3.53
CA ASP A 64 -3.80 -6.00 -4.61
C ASP A 64 -2.94 -7.22 -4.27
N LEU A 65 -2.41 -7.30 -3.05
CA LEU A 65 -1.68 -8.48 -2.61
C LEU A 65 -2.56 -9.73 -2.60
N ASN A 66 -3.81 -9.61 -2.12
CA ASN A 66 -4.75 -10.72 -2.13
C ASN A 66 -5.12 -11.14 -3.56
N GLN A 67 -5.24 -10.20 -4.49
CA GLN A 67 -5.43 -10.51 -5.92
C GLN A 67 -4.24 -11.28 -6.46
N ALA A 68 -3.00 -10.85 -6.19
CA ALA A 68 -1.81 -11.58 -6.60
C ALA A 68 -1.77 -13.01 -6.02
N ILE A 69 -2.06 -13.18 -4.73
CA ILE A 69 -2.13 -14.50 -4.07
C ILE A 69 -3.17 -15.39 -4.75
N SER A 70 -4.36 -14.86 -5.05
CA SER A 70 -5.44 -15.61 -5.70
C SER A 70 -5.07 -16.13 -7.09
N LYS A 71 -4.12 -15.48 -7.77
CA LYS A 71 -3.60 -15.88 -9.09
C LYS A 71 -2.45 -16.89 -9.01
N GLY A 72 -2.02 -17.26 -7.80
CA GLY A 72 -0.96 -18.25 -7.55
C GLY A 72 0.36 -17.66 -7.06
N PHE A 73 0.39 -16.38 -6.66
CA PHE A 73 1.59 -15.80 -6.07
C PHE A 73 1.83 -16.34 -4.65
N ASP A 74 2.97 -17.00 -4.44
CA ASP A 74 3.40 -17.33 -3.10
C ASP A 74 4.09 -16.13 -2.44
N VAL A 75 3.37 -15.52 -1.49
CA VAL A 75 3.89 -14.37 -0.71
C VAL A 75 4.91 -14.81 0.33
N THR A 76 4.87 -16.08 0.78
CA THR A 76 5.73 -16.56 1.88
C THR A 76 7.18 -16.72 1.46
N GLU A 77 7.44 -16.92 0.17
CA GLU A 77 8.79 -16.98 -0.40
C GLU A 77 9.53 -15.63 -0.31
N SER A 78 8.80 -14.52 -0.27
CA SER A 78 9.38 -13.18 -0.21
C SER A 78 9.07 -12.49 1.10
N GLU A 79 10.08 -12.43 1.99
CA GLU A 79 10.00 -11.74 3.29
C GLU A 79 9.39 -10.34 3.15
N LYS A 80 9.80 -9.58 2.12
CA LYS A 80 9.28 -8.24 1.83
C LYS A 80 7.75 -8.23 1.71
N TYR A 81 7.18 -9.10 0.88
CA TYR A 81 5.74 -9.13 0.65
C TYR A 81 4.99 -9.76 1.84
N PHE A 82 5.62 -10.71 2.54
CA PHE A 82 5.06 -11.28 3.76
C PHE A 82 4.90 -10.23 4.86
N PHE A 83 5.94 -9.44 5.14
CA PHE A 83 5.87 -8.32 6.09
C PHE A 83 4.87 -7.27 5.63
N MET A 84 4.87 -6.92 4.35
CA MET A 84 3.92 -5.94 3.79
C MET A 84 2.46 -6.40 3.96
N LEU A 85 2.17 -7.67 3.65
CA LEU A 85 0.84 -8.25 3.81
C LEU A 85 0.37 -8.19 5.27
N ASN A 86 1.21 -8.62 6.20
CA ASN A 86 0.86 -8.63 7.63
C ASN A 86 0.67 -7.21 8.18
N HIS A 87 1.52 -6.27 7.78
CA HIS A 87 1.37 -4.86 8.15
C HIS A 87 0.06 -4.27 7.61
N CYS A 88 -0.26 -4.52 6.33
CA CYS A 88 -1.51 -4.05 5.74
C CYS A 88 -2.74 -4.68 6.39
N LYS A 89 -2.69 -5.97 6.75
CA LYS A 89 -3.76 -6.65 7.49
C LYS A 89 -3.99 -6.00 8.85
N LEU A 90 -2.93 -5.83 9.63
CA LEU A 90 -3.00 -5.18 10.95
C LEU A 90 -3.63 -3.79 10.86
N GLN A 91 -3.24 -3.01 9.84
CA GLN A 91 -3.80 -1.68 9.64
C GLN A 91 -5.28 -1.70 9.24
N SER A 92 -5.67 -2.65 8.37
CA SER A 92 -7.07 -2.84 7.99
C SER A 92 -7.92 -3.27 9.19
N ASP A 93 -7.39 -4.13 10.07
CA ASP A 93 -8.08 -4.57 11.28
C ASP A 93 -8.22 -3.43 12.29
N LEU A 94 -7.20 -2.58 12.42
CA LEU A 94 -7.27 -1.34 13.20
C LEU A 94 -8.37 -0.41 12.68
N ASP A 95 -8.46 -0.22 11.36
CA ASP A 95 -9.50 0.61 10.74
C ASP A 95 -10.90 0.01 11.00
N ASN A 96 -11.07 -1.30 10.83
CA ASN A 96 -12.32 -2.01 11.16
C ASN A 96 -12.70 -1.89 12.65
N ALA A 97 -11.73 -1.95 13.55
CA ALA A 97 -11.96 -1.79 14.99
C ALA A 97 -12.43 -0.37 15.33
N ILE A 98 -11.85 0.65 14.71
CA ILE A 98 -12.28 2.05 14.86
C ILE A 98 -13.73 2.20 14.38
N ASP A 99 -14.06 1.71 13.18
CA ASP A 99 -15.40 1.81 12.60
C ASP A 99 -16.46 1.12 13.46
N ASN A 100 -16.15 -0.07 13.99
CA ASN A 100 -17.06 -0.80 14.88
C ASN A 100 -17.32 -0.04 16.19
N ILE A 101 -16.28 0.56 16.79
CA ILE A 101 -16.44 1.32 18.04
C ILE A 101 -17.24 2.61 17.77
N GLU A 102 -17.05 3.27 16.63
CA GLU A 102 -17.83 4.45 16.25
C GLU A 102 -19.31 4.12 16.06
N ARG A 103 -19.61 3.02 15.35
CA ARG A 103 -20.99 2.53 15.20
C ARG A 103 -21.63 2.22 16.54
N GLN A 104 -20.90 1.62 17.47
CA GLN A 104 -21.41 1.36 18.82
C GLN A 104 -21.54 2.63 19.66
N GLY A 105 -20.65 3.61 19.52
CA GLY A 105 -20.76 4.91 20.19
C GLY A 105 -21.96 5.75 19.74
N LEU A 106 -22.44 5.53 18.51
CA LEU A 106 -23.70 6.10 18.02
C LEU A 106 -24.94 5.44 18.64
N LEU A 107 -24.84 4.17 19.06
CA LEU A 107 -25.91 3.40 19.70
C LEU A 107 -25.92 3.56 21.22
N HIS A 108 -24.75 3.60 21.83
CA HIS A 108 -24.53 3.86 23.24
C HIS A 108 -23.74 5.16 23.35
N SER A 109 -24.37 6.25 23.80
CA SER A 109 -23.72 7.53 24.16
C SER A 109 -22.80 7.40 25.39
N SER A 110 -21.88 6.45 25.34
CA SER A 110 -20.92 6.13 26.38
C SER A 110 -19.60 6.86 26.10
N TRP A 111 -19.18 7.65 27.08
CA TRP A 111 -17.89 8.34 27.07
C TRP A 111 -16.70 7.38 26.90
N ASP A 112 -16.81 6.12 27.34
CA ASP A 112 -15.73 5.14 27.25
C ASP A 112 -15.46 4.67 25.82
N CYS A 113 -16.50 4.48 25.01
CA CYS A 113 -16.37 4.11 23.59
C CYS A 113 -15.69 5.23 22.80
N HIS A 114 -16.10 6.47 23.04
CA HIS A 114 -15.50 7.65 22.40
C HIS A 114 -14.01 7.79 22.73
N ARG A 115 -13.63 7.61 24.00
CA ARG A 115 -12.23 7.69 24.45
C ARG A 115 -11.35 6.60 23.83
N ARG A 116 -11.86 5.36 23.75
CA ARG A 116 -11.16 4.25 23.09
C ARG A 116 -10.97 4.49 21.59
N ALA A 117 -11.98 5.01 20.90
CA ALA A 117 -11.89 5.36 19.49
C ALA A 117 -10.83 6.45 19.23
N MET A 118 -10.80 7.50 20.08
CA MET A 118 -9.78 8.55 19.98
C MET A 118 -8.36 8.01 20.20
N LEU A 119 -8.15 7.08 21.13
CA LEU A 119 -6.84 6.47 21.37
C LEU A 119 -6.36 5.66 20.15
N LEU A 120 -7.22 4.82 19.58
CA LEU A 120 -6.90 4.04 18.38
C LEU A 120 -6.64 4.93 17.16
N LYS A 121 -7.40 6.01 16.99
CA LYS A 121 -7.12 7.04 15.98
C LYS A 121 -5.74 7.67 16.21
N GLY A 122 -5.39 7.98 17.45
CA GLY A 122 -4.07 8.49 17.81
C GLY A 122 -2.93 7.55 17.41
N ILE A 123 -3.07 6.26 17.71
CA ILE A 123 -2.11 5.21 17.30
C ILE A 123 -1.99 5.15 15.78
N ARG A 124 -3.13 5.18 15.07
CA ARG A 124 -3.17 5.20 13.60
C ARG A 124 -2.45 6.42 13.03
N TYR A 125 -2.72 7.62 13.55
CA TYR A 125 -2.04 8.85 13.11
C TYR A 125 -0.54 8.80 13.38
N ALA A 126 -0.13 8.29 14.54
CA ALA A 126 1.28 8.11 14.88
C ALA A 126 1.98 7.17 13.90
N ASN A 127 1.37 6.02 13.56
CA ASN A 127 1.93 5.08 12.59
C ASN A 127 2.11 5.71 11.20
N ILE A 128 1.11 6.45 10.72
CA ILE A 128 1.19 7.17 9.44
C ILE A 128 2.29 8.24 9.48
N PHE A 129 2.38 9.01 10.56
CA PHE A 129 3.36 10.09 10.70
C PHE A 129 4.79 9.56 10.82
N ILE A 130 5.00 8.52 11.63
CA ILE A 130 6.28 7.82 11.73
C ILE A 130 6.68 7.25 10.37
N GLY A 131 5.75 6.63 9.64
CA GLY A 131 5.98 6.14 8.28
C GLY A 131 6.43 7.23 7.31
N LYS A 132 5.77 8.41 7.33
CA LYS A 132 6.18 9.57 6.54
C LYS A 132 7.57 10.09 6.93
N GLY A 133 7.85 10.21 8.23
CA GLY A 133 9.15 10.68 8.72
C GLY A 133 10.32 9.75 8.37
N ILE A 134 10.11 8.43 8.41
CA ILE A 134 11.11 7.44 7.96
C ILE A 134 11.38 7.61 6.46
N ARG A 135 10.34 7.83 5.65
CA ARG A 135 10.47 8.06 4.20
C ARG A 135 11.24 9.34 3.88
N GLU A 136 10.93 10.47 4.53
CA GLU A 136 11.64 11.73 4.29
C GLU A 136 13.13 11.63 4.66
N ARG A 137 13.45 10.85 5.71
CA ARG A 137 14.84 10.53 6.08
C ARG A 137 15.54 9.64 5.05
N SER A 138 14.87 8.62 4.51
CA SER A 138 15.47 7.81 3.43
C SER A 138 15.70 8.64 2.16
N GLN A 139 14.74 9.49 1.79
CA GLN A 139 14.84 10.37 0.62
C GLN A 139 16.00 11.37 0.72
N SER A 140 16.18 11.98 1.90
CA SER A 140 17.32 12.88 2.12
C SER A 140 18.65 12.14 2.11
N ALA A 141 18.71 10.90 2.62
CA ALA A 141 19.91 10.07 2.57
C ALA A 141 20.32 9.68 1.14
N ASP A 142 19.36 9.33 0.28
CA ASP A 142 19.63 8.93 -1.11
C ASP A 142 20.06 10.11 -1.99
N ARG A 143 19.44 11.30 -1.81
CA ARG A 143 19.90 12.55 -2.46
C ARG A 143 21.35 12.89 -2.09
N ASN A 144 21.73 12.66 -0.83
CA ASN A 144 23.09 12.96 -0.36
C ASN A 144 24.14 12.00 -0.92
N LYS A 145 23.76 10.76 -1.28
CA LYS A 145 24.64 9.80 -1.98
C LYS A 145 24.79 10.13 -3.47
N GLY A 146 23.76 10.66 -4.11
CA GLY A 146 23.82 11.14 -5.51
C GLY A 146 24.79 12.31 -5.67
N ASN A 147 24.78 13.26 -4.74
CA ASN A 147 25.66 14.44 -4.76
C ASN A 147 27.13 14.16 -4.41
N ARG A 148 27.46 12.99 -3.84
CA ARG A 148 28.85 12.60 -3.52
C ARG A 148 29.57 11.89 -4.66
N LYS A 149 28.91 11.68 -5.81
CA LYS A 149 29.48 10.98 -6.98
C LYS A 149 29.91 11.95 -8.11
N HIS A 150 30.11 13.23 -7.82
CA HIS A 150 30.63 14.24 -8.75
C HIS A 150 31.89 14.87 -8.19
#